data_AF-A0A9P7F0V9-F1
#
_entry.id   AF-A0A9P7F0V9-F1
#
_cell.length_a   1.000
_cell.length_b   1.000
_cell.length_c   1.000
_cell.angle_alpha   90.00
_cell.angle_beta   90.00
_cell.angle_gamma   90.00
#
_symmetry.space_group_name_H-M   'P 1'
#
loop_
_entity.id
_entity.type
_entity.pdbx_description
1 polymer ?
#
loop_
_entity_poly.entity_id
_entity_poly.type
_entity_poly.pdbx_seq_one_letter_code
_entity_poly.pdbx_strand_id
1 'polypeptide(L)' 'LDIVPLHPDLARLSRKKDLLNRVSWIQANFLEGLPFPNESFDFVHVKRIARGVPEDKWDDLFEEITRVMKPGAAFE' A
#
# COMPACT_ATOMS: atom_id res chain seq x y z
N LEU A 1 -1.02 -9.40 -20.18
CA LEU A 1 -1.32 -10.52 -19.27
C LEU A 1 -0.12 -10.65 -18.34
N ASP A 2 -0.34 -10.63 -17.03
CA ASP A 2 0.78 -10.78 -16.10
C ASP A 2 1.17 -12.25 -16.03
N ILE A 3 2.35 -12.56 -16.57
CA ILE A 3 2.85 -13.94 -16.73
C ILE A 3 3.83 -14.33 -15.63
N VAL A 4 4.10 -13.43 -14.69
CA VAL A 4 5.01 -13.62 -13.56
C VAL A 4 4.30 -13.24 -12.26
N PRO A 5 4.61 -13.85 -11.12
CA PRO A 5 4.08 -13.39 -9.84
C PRO A 5 4.45 -11.92 -9.57
N LEU A 6 3.43 -11.10 -9.27
CA LEU A 6 3.59 -9.68 -8.92
C LEU A 6 4.48 -9.46 -7.69
N HIS A 7 4.33 -10.32 -6.69
CA HIS A 7 5.03 -10.20 -5.41
C HIS A 7 6.22 -11.15 -5.37
N PRO A 8 7.38 -10.70 -4.86
CA PRO A 8 8.51 -11.59 -4.68
C PRO A 8 8.22 -12.60 -3.57
N ASP A 9 8.76 -13.80 -3.75
CA ASP A 9 8.71 -14.84 -2.71
C ASP A 9 9.61 -14.44 -1.53
N LEU A 10 8.98 -13.99 -0.45
CA LEU A 10 9.65 -13.56 0.78
C LEU A 10 10.49 -14.67 1.42
N ALA A 11 10.12 -15.94 1.26
CA ALA A 11 10.89 -17.07 1.78
C ALA A 11 12.21 -17.24 1.01
N ARG A 12 12.24 -16.84 -0.26
CA ARG A 12 13.46 -16.84 -1.10
C ARG A 12 14.31 -15.59 -0.89
N LEU A 13 13.70 -14.46 -0.55
CA LEU A 13 14.41 -13.20 -0.32
C LEU A 13 15.08 -13.13 1.06
N SER A 14 14.52 -13.80 2.07
CA SER A 14 15.05 -13.69 3.43
C SER A 14 15.86 -14.90 3.86
N ARG A 15 17.14 -14.68 4.20
CA ARG A 15 17.94 -15.67 4.95
C ARG A 15 17.44 -15.85 6.40
N LYS A 16 16.64 -14.92 6.92
CA LYS A 16 16.10 -14.92 8.28
C LYS A 16 14.57 -14.95 8.23
N LYS A 17 13.90 -15.76 9.05
CA LYS A 17 12.43 -15.85 9.05
C LYS A 17 11.69 -14.59 9.52
N ASP A 18 12.41 -13.51 9.85
CA ASP A 18 11.86 -12.28 10.43
C ASP A 18 11.07 -11.45 9.42
N LEU A 19 11.49 -11.38 8.15
CA LEU A 19 10.73 -10.66 7.11
C LEU A 19 9.34 -11.25 6.88
N LEU A 20 9.20 -12.57 6.95
CA LEU A 20 7.91 -13.27 6.78
C LEU A 20 6.88 -12.86 7.83
N ASN A 21 7.32 -12.41 9.00
CA ASN A 21 6.43 -12.04 10.10
C ASN A 21 6.10 -10.54 10.14
N ARG A 22 6.79 -9.71 9.34
CA ARG A 22 6.67 -8.24 9.37
C ARG A 22 6.14 -7.65 8.08
N VAL A 23 6.10 -8.43 7.01
CA VAL A 23 5.65 -7.99 5.69
C VAL A 23 4.53 -8.90 5.23
N SER A 24 3.40 -8.29 4.89
CA SER A 24 2.28 -8.94 4.22
C SER A 24 2.02 -8.24 2.89
N TRP A 25 1.52 -9.00 1.92
CA TRP A 25 1.13 -8.49 0.61
C TRP A 25 -0.39 -8.49 0.51
N ILE A 26 -0.95 -7.39 0.00
CA ILE A 26 -2.38 -7.26 -0.32
C ILE A 26 -2.48 -6.76 -1.75
N GLN A 27 -3.27 -7.46 -2.56
CA GLN A 27 -3.63 -7.03 -3.89
C GLN A 27 -5.03 -6.43 -3.85
N ALA A 28 -5.13 -5.13 -4.14
CA ALA A 28 -6.39 -4.40 -4.17
C ALA A 28 -6.34 -3.28 -5.22
N ASN A 29 -7.51 -2.84 -5.67
CA ASN A 29 -7.64 -1.62 -6.45
C ASN A 29 -7.69 -0.42 -5.49
N PHE A 30 -6.62 0.35 -5.39
CA PHE A 30 -6.56 1.49 -4.46
C PHE A 30 -7.50 2.65 -4.86
N LEU A 31 -8.10 2.61 -6.06
CA LEU A 31 -9.14 3.57 -6.48
C LEU A 31 -10.55 3.19 -6.01
N GLU A 32 -10.71 2.04 -5.34
CA GLU A 32 -11.97 1.57 -4.74
C GLU A 32 -11.95 1.67 -3.20
N GLY A 33 -10.94 2.37 -2.66
CA GLY A 33 -10.68 2.49 -1.23
C GLY A 33 -9.66 1.48 -0.72
N LEU A 34 -8.96 1.86 0.34
CA LEU A 34 -7.93 1.01 0.94
C LEU A 34 -8.58 0.02 1.93
N PRO A 35 -8.25 -1.29 1.87
CA PRO A 35 -8.89 -2.34 2.67
C PRO A 35 -8.35 -2.36 4.12
N PHE A 36 -8.26 -1.18 4.74
CA PHE A 36 -7.76 -0.99 6.09
C PHE A 36 -8.71 -0.13 6.90
N PRO A 37 -8.85 -0.38 8.21
CA PRO A 37 -9.55 0.50 9.12
C PRO A 37 -8.92 1.90 9.17
N ASN A 38 -9.67 2.85 9.72
CA ASN A 38 -9.16 4.18 9.99
C ASN A 38 -7.98 4.11 10.97
N GLU A 39 -7.04 5.05 10.87
CA GLU A 39 -5.94 5.21 11.83
C GLU A 39 -5.10 3.93 12.04
N SER A 40 -4.86 3.18 10.96
CA SER A 40 -4.12 1.92 11.00
C SER A 40 -2.59 2.11 10.92
N PHE A 41 -2.12 3.18 10.28
CA PHE A 41 -0.70 3.33 9.92
C PHE A 41 -0.06 4.60 10.48
N ASP A 42 1.14 4.44 11.05
CA ASP A 42 1.99 5.55 11.52
C ASP A 42 2.83 6.16 10.38
N PHE A 43 2.92 5.47 9.24
CA PHE A 43 3.66 5.90 8.05
C PHE A 43 3.05 5.26 6.80
N VAL A 44 2.87 6.06 5.75
CA VAL A 44 2.38 5.58 4.44
C VAL A 44 3.37 6.04 3.36
N HIS A 45 3.82 5.09 2.52
CA HIS A 45 4.68 5.39 1.37
C HIS A 45 3.99 5.02 0.06
N VAL A 46 3.88 5.98 -0.87
CA VAL A 46 3.26 5.81 -2.17
C VAL A 46 4.21 6.24 -3.27
N LYS A 47 4.48 5.34 -4.23
CA LYS A 47 5.49 5.60 -5.25
C LYS A 47 5.05 5.18 -6.65
N ARG A 48 5.28 6.08 -7.61
CA ARG A 48 5.09 5.84 -9.06
C ARG A 48 3.65 5.45 -9.46
N ILE A 49 2.64 5.88 -8.70
CA ILE A 49 1.23 5.57 -9.00
C ILE A 49 0.58 6.53 -9.99
N ALA A 50 1.19 7.69 -10.28
CA ALA A 50 0.52 8.79 -10.98
C ALA A 50 -0.06 8.43 -12.36
N ARG A 51 0.54 7.49 -13.09
CA ARG A 51 0.00 7.02 -14.38
C ARG A 51 -1.22 6.11 -14.27
N GLY A 52 -1.53 5.64 -13.06
CA GLY A 52 -2.69 4.81 -12.76
C GLY A 52 -3.81 5.56 -12.04
N VAL A 53 -3.64 6.86 -11.76
CA VAL A 53 -4.64 7.69 -11.07
C VAL A 53 -5.22 8.69 -12.07
N PRO A 54 -6.51 8.60 -12.39
CA PRO A 54 -7.22 9.66 -13.11
C PRO A 54 -7.14 10.99 -12.36
N GLU A 55 -7.05 12.11 -13.09
CA GLU A 55 -6.85 13.45 -12.50
C GLU A 55 -7.94 13.83 -11.49
N ASP A 56 -9.18 13.43 -11.76
CA ASP A 56 -10.37 13.67 -10.93
C ASP A 56 -10.47 12.78 -9.69
N LYS A 57 -9.57 11.81 -9.52
CA LYS A 57 -9.59 10.85 -8.39
C LYS A 57 -8.51 11.10 -7.33
N TRP A 58 -7.68 12.13 -7.50
CA TRP A 58 -6.60 12.40 -6.56
C TRP A 58 -7.10 12.80 -5.18
N ASP A 59 -8.15 13.62 -5.11
CA ASP A 59 -8.71 14.07 -3.84
C ASP A 59 -9.26 12.88 -3.04
N ASP A 60 -10.10 12.04 -3.66
CA ASP A 60 -10.62 10.80 -3.07
C ASP A 60 -9.49 9.88 -2.58
N LEU A 61 -8.42 9.74 -3.36
CA LEU A 61 -7.27 8.92 -2.99
C LEU A 61 -6.52 9.49 -1.79
N PHE A 62 -6.30 10.81 -1.73
CA PHE A 62 -5.63 11.44 -0.58
C PHE A 62 -6.50 11.42 0.67
N GLU A 63 -7.82 11.54 0.54
CA GLU A 63 -8.76 11.33 1.64
C GLU A 63 -8.67 9.90 2.17
N GLU A 64 -8.65 8.90 1.29
CA GLU A 64 -8.50 7.49 1.67
C GLU A 64 -7.15 7.18 2.34
N ILE A 65 -6.05 7.77 1.84
CA ILE A 65 -4.73 7.67 2.48
C ILE A 65 -4.76 8.31 3.87
N THR A 66 -5.32 9.51 3.98
CA THR A 66 -5.41 10.23 5.26
C THR A 66 -6.29 9.47 6.26
N ARG A 67 -7.39 8.86 5.81
CA ARG A 67 -8.30 8.05 6.63
C ARG A 67 -7.55 6.91 7.32
N VAL A 68 -6.67 6.21 6.61
CA VAL A 68 -5.93 5.06 7.18
C VAL A 68 -4.70 5.49 7.99
N MET A 69 -4.30 6.76 7.93
CA MET A 69 -3.19 7.31 8.71
C MET A 69 -3.63 7.68 10.13
N LYS A 70 -2.76 7.42 11.11
CA LYS A 70 -2.96 7.92 12.48
C LYS A 70 -2.73 9.44 12.56
N PRO A 71 -3.33 10.13 13.55
CA PRO A 71 -3.00 11.52 13.82
C PRO A 71 -1.49 11.72 14.01
N GLY A 72 -0.87 12.60 13.20
CA GLY A 72 0.57 12.87 13.24
C GLY A 72 1.45 11.89 12.46
N ALA A 73 0.88 10.92 11.75
CA ALA A 73 1.61 10.05 10.83
C ALA A 73 2.24 10.83 9.67
N ALA A 74 3.31 10.27 9.09
CA ALA A 74 3.97 10.86 7.92
C ALA A 74 3.56 10.15 6.62
N PHE A 75 3.51 10.91 5.54
CA PHE A 75 3.20 10.45 4.19
C PHE A 75 4.34 10.82 3.22
N GLU A 76 4.82 9.85 2.43
CA GLU A 76 5.91 10.01 1.45
C GLU A 76 5.58 9.45 0.06
#